data_AF-A0A9E5KEE9-F1
#
_entry.id   AF-A0A9E5KEE9-F1
#
_cell.length_a   1.000
_cell.length_b   1.000
_cell.length_c   1.000
_cell.angle_alpha   90.00
_cell.angle_beta   90.00
_cell.angle_gamma   90.00
#
_symmetry.space_group_name_H-M   'P 1'
#
loop_
_entity.id
_entity.type
_entity.pdbx_description
1 polymer ?
#
loop_
_entity_poly.entity_id
_entity_poly.type
_entity_poly.pdbx_seq_one_letter_code
_entity_poly.pdbx_strand_id
1 'polypeptide(L)'
;YWCHFRGLDWLQGARLFRRFLLDGDTASNFASWQWVEGTFAAKPYFMNKDNIKNFSGGQWCDGCQATCPFDRDYPDLQNLLFGGAMAPLANKPRQGYATTDVTPVPLVPKDPPCVPRSSDIIWVHDAALSWASPAIVSNPTAPVIFVFNEPAMRAEPPAWHRVAFILDGIDDLIANMPNPTGGVLVGDLAESLERMALAAGAETIHLEQSFEPEVAEAAEQLRRRFRVVEHPAPELARYDDEPKRFSRYWDKAAAQVTGKPAKRGGKWHR
;
A
#
# COMPACT_ATOMS: atom_id res chain seq x y z
N TYR A 1 -0.80 21.28 -4.88
CA TYR A 1 -2.09 21.89 -5.24
C TYR A 1 -3.14 21.66 -4.16
N TRP A 2 -3.50 20.40 -3.85
CA TRP A 2 -4.52 20.04 -2.85
C TRP A 2 -4.34 20.73 -1.49
N CYS A 3 -3.22 20.51 -0.81
CA CYS A 3 -2.96 21.10 0.50
C CYS A 3 -2.91 22.63 0.44
N HIS A 4 -1.91 23.17 -0.26
CA HIS A 4 -1.56 24.60 -0.11
C HIS A 4 -2.39 25.54 -0.97
N PHE A 5 -2.74 25.15 -2.20
CA PHE A 5 -3.47 26.04 -3.12
C PHE A 5 -4.98 25.98 -2.93
N ARG A 6 -5.49 24.83 -2.45
CA ARG A 6 -6.92 24.65 -2.17
C ARG A 6 -7.25 24.67 -0.68
N GLY A 7 -6.24 24.65 0.20
CA GLY A 7 -6.43 24.67 1.64
C GLY A 7 -7.11 23.41 2.19
N LEU A 8 -7.02 22.29 1.46
CA LEU A 8 -7.69 21.04 1.80
C LEU A 8 -6.81 20.16 2.69
N ASP A 9 -7.45 19.39 3.57
CA ASP A 9 -6.76 18.49 4.50
C ASP A 9 -5.98 17.41 3.76
N TRP A 10 -4.71 17.23 4.13
CA TRP A 10 -3.82 16.21 3.59
C TRP A 10 -4.36 14.80 3.84
N LEU A 11 -5.06 14.55 4.96
CA LEU A 11 -5.59 13.23 5.29
C LEU A 11 -6.67 12.80 4.30
N GLN A 12 -7.49 13.74 3.84
CA GLN A 12 -8.50 13.49 2.81
C GLN A 12 -7.85 13.20 1.45
N GLY A 13 -6.78 13.94 1.13
CA GLY A 13 -5.97 13.68 -0.06
C GLY A 13 -5.33 12.29 -0.04
N ALA A 14 -4.76 11.88 1.10
CA ALA A 14 -4.14 10.58 1.29
C ALA A 14 -5.14 9.43 1.10
N ARG A 15 -6.33 9.51 1.72
CA ARG A 15 -7.40 8.51 1.55
C ARG A 15 -7.89 8.43 0.10
N LEU A 16 -8.12 9.59 -0.53
CA LEU A 16 -8.52 9.64 -1.93
C LEU A 16 -7.44 9.01 -2.83
N PHE A 17 -6.17 9.34 -2.62
CA PHE A 17 -5.08 8.82 -3.44
C PHE A 17 -4.88 7.32 -3.24
N ARG A 18 -4.93 6.83 -2.00
CA ARG A 18 -4.80 5.40 -1.67
C ARG A 18 -5.85 4.54 -2.37
N ARG A 19 -7.07 5.05 -2.52
CA ARG A 19 -8.14 4.37 -3.27
C ARG A 19 -7.71 4.00 -4.68
N PHE A 20 -6.89 4.82 -5.34
CA PHE A 20 -6.46 4.60 -6.73
C PHE A 20 -5.03 4.07 -6.88
N LEU A 21 -4.31 3.84 -5.79
CA LEU A 21 -2.99 3.21 -5.86
C LEU A 21 -3.12 1.70 -6.15
N LEU A 22 -2.24 1.17 -7.00
CA LEU A 22 -2.18 -0.27 -7.28
C LEU A 22 -1.61 -1.05 -6.09
N ASP A 23 -0.50 -0.56 -5.54
CA ASP A 23 0.14 -1.12 -4.33
C ASP A 23 -0.66 -0.80 -3.06
N GLY A 24 -1.37 0.34 -3.04
CA GLY A 24 -2.18 0.75 -1.90
C GLY A 24 -1.37 1.01 -0.63
N ASP A 25 -0.06 1.21 -0.76
CA ASP A 25 0.90 1.27 0.34
C ASP A 25 0.59 2.45 1.26
N THR A 26 0.21 2.12 2.50
CA THR A 26 -0.18 3.12 3.50
C THR A 26 0.99 3.99 3.91
N ALA A 27 2.17 3.41 4.13
CA ALA A 27 3.33 4.12 4.68
C ALA A 27 3.84 5.18 3.70
N SER A 28 4.14 4.78 2.47
CA SER A 28 4.60 5.62 1.36
C SER A 28 3.61 6.74 1.05
N ASN A 29 2.32 6.41 0.94
CA ASN A 29 1.29 7.39 0.62
C ASN A 29 1.11 8.41 1.75
N PHE A 30 0.80 7.96 2.97
CA PHE A 30 0.51 8.88 4.08
C PHE A 30 1.73 9.69 4.49
N ALA A 31 2.94 9.11 4.46
CA ALA A 31 4.17 9.86 4.73
C ALA A 31 4.42 10.92 3.65
N SER A 32 4.14 10.64 2.38
CA SER A 32 4.27 11.63 1.30
C SER A 32 3.30 12.80 1.46
N TRP A 33 2.04 12.54 1.82
CA TRP A 33 1.07 13.61 2.07
C TRP A 33 1.42 14.47 3.29
N GLN A 34 1.87 13.82 4.37
CA GLN A 34 2.38 14.51 5.55
C GLN A 34 3.65 15.34 5.26
N TRP A 35 4.54 14.85 4.39
CA TRP A 35 5.68 15.62 3.91
C TRP A 35 5.25 16.84 3.08
N VAL A 36 4.26 16.69 2.20
CA VAL A 36 3.67 17.80 1.45
C VAL A 36 3.12 18.86 2.40
N GLU A 37 2.35 18.43 3.39
CA GLU A 37 1.79 19.32 4.42
C GLU A 37 2.86 19.95 5.32
N GLY A 38 3.95 19.23 5.57
CA GLY A 38 5.03 19.64 6.46
C GLY A 38 4.82 19.22 7.93
N THR A 39 4.01 18.20 8.22
CA THR A 39 3.71 17.78 9.61
C THR A 39 4.92 17.23 10.36
N PHE A 40 5.90 16.68 9.64
CA PHE A 40 7.18 16.21 10.19
C PHE A 40 8.41 16.81 9.48
N ALA A 41 8.21 17.82 8.63
CA ALA A 41 9.28 18.47 7.87
C ALA A 41 9.50 19.91 8.35
N ALA A 42 10.71 20.44 8.14
CA ALA A 42 11.04 21.82 8.55
C ALA A 42 10.27 22.89 7.76
N LYS A 43 9.77 22.55 6.56
CA LYS A 43 9.00 23.42 5.66
C LYS A 43 7.99 22.58 4.87
N PRO A 44 6.80 23.11 4.56
CA PRO A 44 5.87 22.46 3.65
C PRO A 44 6.47 22.36 2.24
N TYR A 45 6.10 21.31 1.50
CA TYR A 45 6.47 21.19 0.10
C TYR A 45 5.40 21.76 -0.82
N PHE A 46 5.79 22.62 -1.74
CA PHE A 46 4.98 23.16 -2.82
C PHE A 46 5.85 23.35 -4.07
N MET A 47 5.20 23.43 -5.24
CA MET A 47 5.87 23.52 -6.54
C MET A 47 5.50 24.82 -7.27
N ASN A 48 6.44 25.34 -8.05
CA ASN A 48 6.22 26.40 -9.02
C ASN A 48 6.25 25.86 -10.47
N LYS A 49 5.98 26.72 -11.46
CA LYS A 49 5.97 26.34 -12.88
C LYS A 49 7.32 25.80 -13.35
N ASP A 50 8.43 26.38 -12.91
CA ASP A 50 9.78 25.89 -13.27
C ASP A 50 10.04 24.48 -12.74
N ASN A 51 9.61 24.19 -11.51
CA ASN A 51 9.69 22.84 -10.96
C ASN A 51 8.91 21.85 -11.83
N ILE A 52 7.66 22.16 -12.15
CA ILE A 52 6.81 21.32 -13.01
C ILE A 52 7.48 21.11 -14.37
N LYS A 53 7.93 22.19 -15.02
CA LYS A 53 8.62 22.15 -16.31
C LYS A 53 9.86 21.25 -16.27
N ASN A 54 10.69 21.39 -15.24
CA ASN A 54 11.92 20.62 -15.08
C ASN A 54 11.69 19.13 -14.87
N PHE A 55 10.69 18.77 -14.05
CA PHE A 55 10.38 17.36 -13.72
C PHE A 55 9.42 16.70 -14.72
N SER A 56 8.78 17.48 -15.59
CA SER A 56 7.98 16.96 -16.71
C SER A 56 8.69 17.01 -18.06
N GLY A 57 9.94 17.48 -18.12
CA GLY A 57 10.66 17.68 -19.39
C GLY A 57 9.92 18.63 -20.35
N GLY A 58 9.24 19.65 -19.83
CA GLY A 58 8.49 20.62 -20.65
C GLY A 58 7.11 20.14 -21.14
N GLN A 59 6.82 18.84 -21.06
CA GLN A 59 5.61 18.20 -21.64
C GLN A 59 4.31 18.96 -21.39
N TRP A 60 4.12 19.49 -20.18
CA TRP A 60 2.88 20.17 -19.79
C TRP A 60 2.96 21.69 -19.83
N CYS A 61 4.17 22.27 -19.93
CA CYS A 61 4.36 23.71 -19.78
C CYS A 61 4.61 24.42 -21.11
N ASP A 62 5.29 23.79 -22.07
CA ASP A 62 5.76 24.47 -23.29
C ASP A 62 4.63 24.91 -24.23
N GLY A 63 3.49 24.19 -24.22
CA GLY A 63 2.28 24.55 -24.97
C GLY A 63 1.11 25.00 -24.09
N CYS A 64 1.32 25.27 -22.80
CA CYS A 64 0.23 25.56 -21.88
C CYS A 64 -0.35 26.96 -22.13
N GLN A 65 -1.65 27.03 -22.42
CA GLN A 65 -2.38 28.29 -22.63
C GLN A 65 -3.17 28.74 -21.38
N ALA A 66 -3.16 27.95 -20.31
CA ALA A 66 -3.88 28.30 -19.09
C ALA A 66 -3.17 29.42 -18.32
N THR A 67 -3.94 30.25 -17.60
CA THR A 67 -3.39 31.12 -16.55
C THR A 67 -2.84 30.24 -15.43
N CYS A 68 -1.55 29.99 -15.46
CA CYS A 68 -0.91 29.01 -14.59
C CYS A 68 -0.87 29.52 -13.13
N PRO A 69 -1.52 28.84 -12.17
CA PRO A 69 -1.52 29.28 -10.77
C PRO A 69 -0.16 29.09 -10.08
N PHE A 70 0.80 28.46 -10.76
CA PHE A 70 2.15 28.18 -10.27
C PHE A 70 3.21 29.12 -10.86
N ASP A 71 2.81 30.08 -11.69
CA ASP A 71 3.72 30.95 -12.46
C ASP A 71 4.24 32.15 -11.64
N ARG A 72 4.96 31.83 -10.57
CA ARG A 72 5.61 32.75 -9.64
C ARG A 72 6.89 32.12 -9.11
N ASP A 73 7.79 32.94 -8.59
CA ASP A 73 8.96 32.41 -7.88
C ASP A 73 8.57 31.87 -6.49
N TYR A 74 9.50 31.17 -5.84
CA TYR A 74 9.24 30.58 -4.52
C TYR A 74 8.93 31.63 -3.42
N PRO A 75 9.66 32.76 -3.32
CA PRO A 75 9.32 33.82 -2.37
C PRO A 75 7.88 34.33 -2.51
N ASP A 76 7.44 34.62 -3.73
CA ASP A 76 6.08 35.11 -3.98
C ASP A 76 5.03 34.05 -3.68
N LEU A 77 5.28 32.79 -4.06
CA LEU A 77 4.37 31.68 -3.71
C LEU A 77 4.31 31.45 -2.21
N GLN A 78 5.44 31.55 -1.50
CA GLN A 78 5.44 31.38 -0.05
C GLN A 78 4.62 32.49 0.63
N ASN A 79 4.79 33.73 0.20
CA ASN A 79 3.99 34.84 0.70
C ASN A 79 2.50 34.67 0.36
N LEU A 80 2.19 34.22 -0.86
CA LEU A 80 0.81 33.99 -1.31
C LEU A 80 0.11 32.88 -0.51
N LEU A 81 0.78 31.75 -0.30
CA LEU A 81 0.19 30.54 0.29
C LEU A 81 0.19 30.59 1.83
N PHE A 82 1.15 31.28 2.43
CA PHE A 82 1.37 31.25 3.88
C PHE A 82 1.45 32.64 4.54
N GLY A 83 1.20 33.72 3.79
CA GLY A 83 1.16 35.08 4.34
C GLY A 83 2.50 35.56 4.92
N GLY A 84 3.62 35.03 4.43
CA GLY A 84 4.96 35.33 4.96
C GLY A 84 5.30 34.62 6.28
N ALA A 85 4.35 33.91 6.89
CA ALA A 85 4.64 33.04 8.01
C ALA A 85 5.46 31.83 7.52
N MET A 86 6.42 31.37 8.34
CA MET A 86 6.81 29.96 8.27
C MET A 86 5.59 29.16 8.72
N ALA A 87 5.11 28.25 7.87
CA ALA A 87 3.85 27.52 8.08
C ALA A 87 3.74 27.02 9.54
N PRO A 88 2.63 27.31 10.25
CA PRO A 88 2.50 26.91 11.63
C PRO A 88 2.39 25.39 11.74
N LEU A 89 3.27 24.79 12.55
CA LEU A 89 3.13 23.44 13.11
C LEU A 89 1.93 23.44 14.08
N ALA A 90 0.69 23.34 13.57
CA ALA A 90 -0.47 22.80 14.28
C ALA A 90 -1.72 22.95 13.38
N ASN A 91 -2.13 21.85 12.72
CA ASN A 91 -3.47 21.81 12.15
C ASN A 91 -4.50 21.63 13.27
N LYS A 92 -5.42 22.59 13.41
CA LYS A 92 -6.73 22.31 14.03
C LYS A 92 -7.46 21.34 13.08
N PRO A 93 -8.14 20.30 13.60
CA PRO A 93 -8.90 19.39 12.74
C PRO A 93 -9.96 20.19 11.98
N ARG A 94 -9.84 20.20 10.64
CA ARG A 94 -10.86 20.79 9.77
C ARG A 94 -11.84 19.72 9.36
N GLN A 95 -13.11 20.09 9.36
CA GLN A 95 -14.24 19.19 9.14
C GLN A 95 -14.13 18.53 7.75
N GLY A 96 -14.13 17.20 7.73
CA GLY A 96 -13.96 16.40 6.52
C GLY A 96 -15.13 16.52 5.57
N TYR A 97 -14.85 16.56 4.26
CA TYR A 97 -15.87 16.35 3.24
C TYR A 97 -16.12 14.85 3.11
N ALA A 98 -17.38 14.44 3.26
CA ALA A 98 -17.79 13.06 3.02
C ALA A 98 -17.80 12.81 1.50
N THR A 99 -16.93 11.92 1.02
CA THR A 99 -17.02 11.40 -0.35
C THR A 99 -17.94 10.18 -0.33
N THR A 100 -19.18 10.35 -0.81
CA THR A 100 -20.16 9.28 -0.96
C THR A 100 -20.04 8.65 -2.34
N ASP A 101 -19.01 7.83 -2.58
CA ASP A 101 -18.94 6.99 -3.78
C ASP A 101 -18.71 5.55 -3.36
N VAL A 102 -19.80 4.79 -3.34
CA VAL A 102 -19.81 3.34 -3.07
C VAL A 102 -19.18 2.64 -4.27
N THR A 103 -17.92 2.22 -4.18
CA THR A 103 -17.41 1.24 -5.14
C THR A 103 -18.15 -0.06 -4.90
N PRO A 104 -18.68 -0.74 -5.94
CA PRO A 104 -19.23 -2.08 -5.77
C PRO A 104 -18.16 -2.99 -5.18
N VAL A 105 -18.45 -3.63 -4.05
CA VAL A 105 -17.64 -4.73 -3.54
C VAL A 105 -17.72 -5.84 -4.60
N PRO A 106 -16.60 -6.43 -5.05
CA PRO A 106 -16.61 -7.51 -6.02
C PRO A 106 -17.54 -8.63 -5.53
N LEU A 107 -18.41 -9.12 -6.42
CA LEU A 107 -19.27 -10.28 -6.15
C LEU A 107 -18.42 -11.56 -6.19
N VAL A 108 -17.66 -11.81 -5.12
CA VAL A 108 -16.97 -13.09 -4.91
C VAL A 108 -17.91 -14.00 -4.11
N PRO A 109 -18.02 -15.30 -4.44
CA PRO A 109 -18.79 -16.25 -3.64
C PRO A 109 -18.37 -16.19 -2.16
N LYS A 110 -19.35 -16.11 -1.27
CA LYS A 110 -19.12 -16.20 0.18
C LYS A 110 -18.86 -17.64 0.65
N ASP A 111 -19.32 -18.60 -0.15
CA ASP A 111 -19.12 -20.01 0.12
C ASP A 111 -17.65 -20.40 -0.07
N PRO A 112 -17.12 -21.28 0.79
CA PRO A 112 -15.74 -21.72 0.70
C PRO A 112 -15.50 -22.38 -0.68
N PRO A 113 -14.46 -21.97 -1.43
CA PRO A 113 -14.07 -22.67 -2.64
C PRO A 113 -13.79 -24.15 -2.35
N CYS A 114 -14.15 -25.01 -3.30
CA CYS A 114 -13.85 -26.43 -3.19
C CYS A 114 -12.34 -26.62 -3.34
N VAL A 115 -11.66 -26.87 -2.22
CA VAL A 115 -10.24 -27.22 -2.17
C VAL A 115 -10.08 -28.69 -1.73
N PRO A 116 -9.03 -29.39 -2.18
CA PRO A 116 -8.69 -30.73 -1.69
C PRO A 116 -8.52 -30.74 -0.18
N ARG A 117 -8.77 -31.90 0.44
CA ARG A 117 -8.45 -32.09 1.85
C ARG A 117 -6.94 -31.99 2.06
N SER A 118 -6.55 -31.27 3.10
CA SER A 118 -5.16 -31.02 3.46
C SER A 118 -5.07 -30.78 4.95
N SER A 119 -4.02 -31.27 5.60
CA SER A 119 -3.68 -30.96 7.00
C SER A 119 -3.26 -29.51 7.19
N ASP A 120 -2.91 -28.82 6.10
CA ASP A 120 -2.36 -27.47 6.11
C ASP A 120 -3.05 -26.62 5.05
N ILE A 121 -3.26 -25.34 5.33
CA ILE A 121 -3.58 -24.33 4.32
C ILE A 121 -2.53 -23.21 4.34
N ILE A 122 -2.34 -22.55 3.21
CA ILE A 122 -1.51 -21.35 3.12
C ILE A 122 -2.42 -20.13 3.01
N TRP A 123 -2.40 -19.27 4.02
CA TRP A 123 -3.03 -17.96 3.94
C TRP A 123 -2.08 -16.95 3.30
N VAL A 124 -2.50 -16.40 2.15
CA VAL A 124 -1.79 -15.33 1.45
C VAL A 124 -2.53 -14.00 1.63
N HIS A 125 -1.79 -12.92 1.87
CA HIS A 125 -2.28 -11.53 1.92
C HIS A 125 -1.66 -10.69 0.79
N ASP A 126 -2.16 -9.48 0.55
CA ASP A 126 -1.82 -8.65 -0.61
C ASP A 126 -0.35 -8.20 -0.64
N ALA A 127 0.30 -8.08 0.53
CA ALA A 127 1.75 -7.85 0.62
C ALA A 127 2.64 -9.10 0.37
N ALA A 128 2.07 -10.31 0.21
CA ALA A 128 2.81 -11.57 0.01
C ALA A 128 2.33 -12.38 -1.21
N LEU A 129 1.92 -11.69 -2.29
CA LEU A 129 1.46 -12.30 -3.55
C LEU A 129 2.62 -12.85 -4.40
N SER A 130 3.37 -13.82 -3.87
CA SER A 130 4.44 -14.51 -4.59
C SER A 130 4.41 -16.01 -4.34
N TRP A 131 4.48 -16.81 -5.42
CA TRP A 131 4.64 -18.28 -5.31
C TRP A 131 5.98 -18.68 -4.66
N ALA A 132 6.93 -17.75 -4.58
CA ALA A 132 8.20 -17.93 -3.87
C ALA A 132 8.13 -17.52 -2.38
N SER A 133 6.95 -17.14 -1.87
CA SER A 133 6.75 -16.83 -0.45
C SER A 133 7.24 -17.99 0.43
N PRO A 134 7.96 -17.73 1.53
CA PRO A 134 8.39 -18.76 2.48
C PRO A 134 7.23 -19.64 2.98
N ALA A 135 6.02 -19.09 3.10
CA ALA A 135 4.84 -19.87 3.49
C ALA A 135 4.49 -20.94 2.45
N ILE A 136 4.45 -20.59 1.17
CA ILE A 136 4.17 -21.52 0.07
C ILE A 136 5.31 -22.53 -0.07
N VAL A 137 6.56 -22.08 -0.02
CA VAL A 137 7.74 -22.96 -0.13
C VAL A 137 7.78 -23.99 1.00
N SER A 138 7.28 -23.66 2.19
CA SER A 138 7.24 -24.59 3.33
C SER A 138 6.30 -25.78 3.11
N ASN A 139 5.24 -25.60 2.32
CA ASN A 139 4.31 -26.68 1.94
C ASN A 139 3.65 -26.38 0.58
N PRO A 140 4.32 -26.68 -0.54
CA PRO A 140 3.86 -26.33 -1.88
C PRO A 140 2.67 -27.17 -2.37
N THR A 141 2.20 -28.12 -1.57
CA THR A 141 1.06 -28.98 -1.90
C THR A 141 -0.23 -28.54 -1.21
N ALA A 142 -0.13 -27.70 -0.18
CA ALA A 142 -1.26 -27.15 0.53
C ALA A 142 -2.02 -26.11 -0.33
N PRO A 143 -3.36 -26.04 -0.23
CA PRO A 143 -4.14 -25.04 -0.95
C PRO A 143 -3.85 -23.62 -0.46
N VAL A 144 -3.70 -22.68 -1.40
CA VAL A 144 -3.55 -21.25 -1.12
C VAL A 144 -4.90 -20.58 -0.99
N ILE A 145 -5.11 -19.88 0.12
CA ILE A 145 -6.33 -19.15 0.43
C ILE A 145 -6.01 -17.67 0.51
N PHE A 146 -6.71 -16.87 -0.29
CA PHE A 146 -6.72 -15.42 -0.18
C PHE A 146 -8.09 -14.95 0.30
N VAL A 147 -8.13 -13.96 1.18
CA VAL A 147 -9.38 -13.36 1.66
C VAL A 147 -9.31 -11.85 1.46
N PHE A 148 -10.22 -11.33 0.65
CA PHE A 148 -10.51 -9.90 0.63
C PHE A 148 -11.22 -9.51 1.93
N ASN A 149 -10.54 -8.73 2.78
CA ASN A 149 -11.09 -8.24 4.05
C ASN A 149 -12.27 -7.29 3.79
N GLU A 150 -13.49 -7.81 3.87
CA GLU A 150 -14.71 -7.07 3.58
C GLU A 150 -14.90 -5.87 4.54
N PRO A 151 -14.74 -6.02 5.87
CA PRO A 151 -14.70 -4.87 6.79
C PRO A 151 -13.76 -3.74 6.35
N ALA A 152 -12.51 -4.06 6.00
CA ALA A 152 -11.52 -3.05 5.59
C ALA A 152 -11.87 -2.41 4.25
N MET A 153 -12.31 -3.20 3.26
CA MET A 153 -12.76 -2.69 1.96
C MET A 153 -14.02 -1.82 2.08
N ARG A 154 -14.88 -2.04 3.07
CA ARG A 154 -16.03 -1.16 3.32
C ARG A 154 -15.60 0.14 3.98
N ALA A 155 -14.62 0.10 4.89
CA ALA A 155 -14.09 1.28 5.55
C ALA A 155 -13.30 2.19 4.60
N GLU A 156 -12.48 1.61 3.72
CA GLU A 156 -11.72 2.33 2.69
C GLU A 156 -11.81 1.61 1.34
N PRO A 157 -12.86 1.89 0.53
CA PRO A 157 -13.10 1.17 -0.72
C PRO A 157 -11.98 1.37 -1.73
N PRO A 158 -11.28 0.30 -2.17
CA PRO A 158 -10.33 0.40 -3.26
C PRO A 158 -11.06 0.65 -4.59
N ALA A 159 -10.37 1.26 -5.55
CA ALA A 159 -10.83 1.32 -6.91
C ALA A 159 -10.70 -0.06 -7.59
N TRP A 160 -11.51 -0.29 -8.62
CA TRP A 160 -11.58 -1.59 -9.28
C TRP A 160 -10.23 -2.08 -9.82
N HIS A 161 -9.41 -1.20 -10.37
CA HIS A 161 -8.11 -1.59 -10.92
C HIS A 161 -7.14 -2.13 -9.85
N ARG A 162 -7.26 -1.71 -8.58
CA ARG A 162 -6.50 -2.30 -7.48
C ARG A 162 -6.97 -3.71 -7.17
N VAL A 163 -8.29 -3.93 -7.14
CA VAL A 163 -8.86 -5.28 -6.97
C VAL A 163 -8.41 -6.19 -8.11
N ALA A 164 -8.53 -5.72 -9.36
CA ALA A 164 -8.11 -6.48 -10.53
C ALA A 164 -6.61 -6.83 -10.46
N PHE A 165 -5.76 -5.88 -10.07
CA PHE A 165 -4.32 -6.13 -9.89
C PHE A 165 -4.03 -7.21 -8.84
N ILE A 166 -4.75 -7.20 -7.72
CA ILE A 166 -4.62 -8.24 -6.68
C ILE A 166 -5.09 -9.60 -7.22
N LEU A 167 -6.22 -9.65 -7.92
CA LEU A 167 -6.73 -10.88 -8.53
C LEU A 167 -5.75 -11.45 -9.55
N ASP A 168 -5.22 -10.63 -10.45
CA ASP A 168 -4.20 -11.03 -11.42
C ASP A 168 -2.95 -11.59 -10.70
N GLY A 169 -2.54 -10.98 -9.59
CA GLY A 169 -1.43 -11.46 -8.76
C GLY A 169 -1.70 -12.81 -8.07
N ILE A 170 -2.94 -13.05 -7.63
CA ILE A 170 -3.36 -14.35 -7.08
C ILE A 170 -3.38 -15.42 -8.17
N ASP A 171 -3.92 -15.10 -9.36
CA ASP A 171 -3.96 -16.02 -10.49
C ASP A 171 -2.54 -16.38 -10.95
N ASP A 172 -1.63 -15.40 -11.07
CA ASP A 172 -0.22 -15.64 -11.39
C ASP A 172 0.47 -16.48 -10.31
N LEU A 173 0.23 -16.17 -9.03
CA LEU A 173 0.75 -16.98 -7.92
C LEU A 173 0.31 -18.43 -8.05
N ILE A 174 -1.00 -18.68 -8.18
CA ILE A 174 -1.55 -20.04 -8.22
C ILE A 174 -1.03 -20.79 -9.45
N ALA A 175 -1.00 -20.14 -10.62
CA ALA A 175 -0.55 -20.75 -11.87
C ALA A 175 0.92 -21.20 -11.85
N ASN A 176 1.75 -20.54 -11.04
CA ASN A 176 3.18 -20.85 -10.92
C ASN A 176 3.51 -21.80 -9.76
N MET A 177 2.54 -22.22 -8.95
CA MET A 177 2.78 -23.21 -7.91
C MET A 177 2.99 -24.62 -8.48
N PRO A 178 3.82 -25.47 -7.84
CA PRO A 178 3.96 -26.88 -8.23
C PRO A 178 2.62 -27.66 -8.20
N ASN A 179 1.72 -27.30 -7.28
CA ASN A 179 0.37 -27.85 -7.20
C ASN A 179 -0.66 -26.69 -7.20
N PRO A 180 -1.15 -26.25 -8.36
CA PRO A 180 -1.99 -25.06 -8.50
C PRO A 180 -3.37 -25.31 -7.89
N THR A 181 -3.51 -25.07 -6.58
CA THR A 181 -4.74 -25.28 -5.83
C THR A 181 -4.92 -24.13 -4.87
N GLY A 182 -6.12 -23.55 -4.86
CA GLY A 182 -6.42 -22.45 -3.96
C GLY A 182 -7.79 -21.84 -4.22
N GLY A 183 -8.04 -20.72 -3.57
CA GLY A 183 -9.24 -19.95 -3.81
C GLY A 183 -9.27 -18.61 -3.09
N VAL A 184 -10.21 -17.79 -3.53
CA VAL A 184 -10.42 -16.42 -3.08
C VAL A 184 -11.77 -16.33 -2.38
N LEU A 185 -11.80 -15.69 -1.21
CA LEU A 185 -13.03 -15.35 -0.50
C LEU A 185 -13.14 -13.84 -0.29
N VAL A 186 -14.35 -13.39 0.03
CA VAL A 186 -14.62 -12.05 0.56
C VAL A 186 -15.35 -12.21 1.90
N GLY A 187 -14.85 -11.57 2.94
CA GLY A 187 -15.48 -11.60 4.26
C GLY A 187 -14.57 -11.06 5.36
N ASP A 188 -14.95 -11.32 6.61
CA ASP A 188 -14.04 -11.15 7.74
C ASP A 188 -12.85 -12.11 7.61
N LEU A 189 -11.64 -11.62 7.90
CA LEU A 189 -10.40 -12.37 7.70
C LEU A 189 -10.37 -13.67 8.52
N ALA A 190 -10.56 -13.56 9.84
CA ALA A 190 -10.44 -14.70 10.74
C ALA A 190 -11.58 -15.71 10.51
N GLU A 191 -12.82 -15.23 10.38
CA GLU A 191 -13.97 -16.11 10.14
C GLU A 191 -13.86 -16.87 8.82
N SER A 192 -13.42 -16.19 7.75
CA SER A 192 -13.32 -16.81 6.42
C SER A 192 -12.21 -17.86 6.37
N LEU A 193 -11.07 -17.58 7.00
CA LEU A 193 -9.95 -18.52 7.11
C LEU A 193 -10.28 -19.72 8.01
N GLU A 194 -10.99 -19.50 9.12
CA GLU A 194 -11.48 -20.61 9.97
C GLU A 194 -12.42 -21.52 9.18
N ARG A 195 -13.40 -20.96 8.46
CA ARG A 195 -14.30 -21.75 7.60
C ARG A 195 -13.52 -22.57 6.56
N MET A 196 -12.51 -21.97 5.93
CA MET A 196 -11.68 -22.67 4.95
C MET A 196 -10.83 -23.77 5.55
N ALA A 197 -10.18 -23.52 6.68
CA ALA A 197 -9.37 -24.52 7.37
C ALA A 197 -10.24 -25.72 7.79
N LEU A 198 -11.43 -25.48 8.33
CA LEU A 198 -12.38 -26.54 8.68
C LEU A 198 -12.86 -27.34 7.45
N ALA A 199 -13.18 -26.66 6.36
CA ALA A 199 -13.63 -27.32 5.13
C ALA A 199 -12.53 -28.19 4.50
N ALA A 200 -11.28 -27.73 4.54
CA ALA A 200 -10.11 -28.48 4.07
C ALA A 200 -9.71 -29.63 5.02
N GLY A 201 -10.16 -29.60 6.28
CA GLY A 201 -9.69 -30.50 7.32
C GLY A 201 -8.28 -30.16 7.82
N ALA A 202 -7.90 -28.89 7.75
CA ALA A 202 -6.58 -28.43 8.16
C ALA A 202 -6.47 -28.23 9.67
N GLU A 203 -5.28 -28.53 10.18
CA GLU A 203 -4.87 -28.32 11.56
C GLU A 203 -3.88 -27.15 11.66
N THR A 204 -3.16 -26.87 10.57
CA THR A 204 -2.14 -25.81 10.48
C THR A 204 -2.53 -24.76 9.44
N ILE A 205 -2.29 -23.49 9.76
CA ILE A 205 -2.39 -22.35 8.84
C ILE A 205 -1.01 -21.71 8.73
N HIS A 206 -0.46 -21.64 7.54
CA HIS A 206 0.80 -20.94 7.29
C HIS A 206 0.54 -19.55 6.70
N LEU A 207 1.31 -18.56 7.11
CA LEU A 207 1.30 -17.23 6.50
C LEU A 207 2.72 -16.66 6.44
N GLU A 208 2.97 -15.74 5.52
CA GLU A 208 4.12 -14.86 5.60
C GLU A 208 3.86 -13.77 6.65
N GLN A 209 4.92 -13.32 7.31
CA GLN A 209 4.85 -12.21 8.24
C GLN A 209 4.30 -10.96 7.55
N SER A 210 3.30 -10.34 8.17
CA SER A 210 2.73 -9.07 7.73
C SER A 210 2.88 -8.01 8.81
N PHE A 211 3.03 -6.75 8.37
CA PHE A 211 3.00 -5.58 9.25
C PHE A 211 1.62 -4.93 9.32
N GLU A 212 0.62 -5.54 8.67
CA GLU A 212 -0.76 -5.06 8.71
C GLU A 212 -1.44 -5.48 10.02
N PRO A 213 -1.99 -4.53 10.80
CA PRO A 213 -2.62 -4.84 12.09
C PRO A 213 -3.74 -5.86 11.97
N GLU A 214 -4.52 -5.79 10.89
CA GLU A 214 -5.66 -6.68 10.64
C GLU A 214 -5.22 -8.14 10.41
N VAL A 215 -4.06 -8.34 9.75
CA VAL A 215 -3.47 -9.67 9.56
C VAL A 215 -2.97 -10.22 10.89
N ALA A 216 -2.27 -9.40 11.68
CA ALA A 216 -1.78 -9.80 13.00
C ALA A 216 -2.94 -10.16 13.96
N GLU A 217 -4.01 -9.37 13.96
CA GLU A 217 -5.20 -9.63 14.77
C GLU A 217 -5.90 -10.93 14.35
N ALA A 218 -6.11 -11.14 13.06
CA ALA A 218 -6.72 -12.38 12.56
C ALA A 218 -5.86 -13.61 12.86
N ALA A 219 -4.52 -13.51 12.75
CA ALA A 219 -3.62 -14.60 13.13
C ALA A 219 -3.75 -14.97 14.62
N GLU A 220 -3.82 -14.00 15.52
CA GLU A 220 -4.05 -14.24 16.95
C GLU A 220 -5.41 -14.88 17.25
N GLN A 221 -6.46 -14.51 16.52
CA GLN A 221 -7.76 -15.16 16.65
C GLN A 221 -7.70 -16.63 16.20
N LEU A 222 -7.07 -16.91 15.05
CA LEU A 222 -6.93 -18.26 14.50
C LEU A 222 -6.06 -19.18 15.38
N ARG A 223 -5.05 -18.63 16.07
CA ARG A 223 -4.19 -19.37 17.03
C ARG A 223 -4.96 -20.03 18.17
N ARG A 224 -6.19 -19.60 18.44
CA ARG A 224 -7.07 -20.22 19.46
C ARG A 224 -7.54 -21.63 19.08
N ARG A 225 -7.52 -21.96 17.77
CA ARG A 225 -8.07 -23.21 17.25
C ARG A 225 -7.10 -23.98 16.35
N PHE A 226 -6.25 -23.29 15.61
CA PHE A 226 -5.32 -23.89 14.65
C PHE A 226 -3.88 -23.61 15.07
N ARG A 227 -2.96 -24.46 14.61
CA ARG A 227 -1.53 -24.14 14.66
C ARG A 227 -1.23 -23.10 13.58
N VAL A 228 -1.00 -21.85 13.98
CA VAL A 228 -0.61 -20.79 13.03
C VAL A 228 0.91 -20.68 12.97
N VAL A 229 1.48 -20.93 11.79
CA VAL A 229 2.92 -20.84 11.52
C VAL A 229 3.19 -19.61 10.68
N GLU A 230 3.79 -18.62 11.30
CA GLU A 230 4.20 -17.37 10.65
C GLU A 230 5.65 -17.49 10.18
N HIS A 231 5.85 -17.33 8.88
CA HIS A 231 7.15 -17.40 8.25
C HIS A 231 7.74 -16.00 8.09
N PRO A 232 9.04 -15.79 8.40
CA PRO A 232 9.65 -14.48 8.26
C PRO A 232 9.53 -13.92 6.84
N ALA A 233 9.17 -12.66 6.72
CA ALA A 233 9.16 -11.98 5.42
C ALA A 233 10.60 -11.94 4.86
N PRO A 234 10.80 -12.13 3.55
CA PRO A 234 12.11 -12.06 2.93
C PRO A 234 12.81 -10.72 3.21
N GLU A 235 14.06 -10.76 3.68
CA GLU A 235 14.84 -9.55 3.92
C GLU A 235 15.27 -8.94 2.58
N LEU A 236 14.67 -7.81 2.20
CA LEU A 236 14.99 -7.10 0.97
C LEU A 236 16.36 -6.40 1.03
N ALA A 237 16.67 -5.78 2.17
CA ALA A 237 17.94 -5.11 2.41
C ALA A 237 18.19 -4.97 3.90
N ARG A 238 19.43 -5.21 4.31
CA ARG A 238 19.88 -5.01 5.69
C ARG A 238 20.20 -3.54 5.94
N TYR A 239 19.66 -3.01 7.04
CA TYR A 239 19.92 -1.64 7.50
C TYR A 239 20.03 -1.62 9.02
N ASP A 240 21.25 -1.49 9.54
CA ASP A 240 21.52 -1.61 10.99
C ASP A 240 21.26 -0.31 11.79
N ASP A 241 20.98 0.81 11.13
CA ASP A 241 20.69 2.09 11.80
C ASP A 241 19.18 2.32 11.97
N GLU A 242 18.79 3.32 12.76
CA GLU A 242 17.41 3.81 12.80
C GLU A 242 17.09 4.60 11.51
N PRO A 243 16.07 4.21 10.72
CA PRO A 243 15.77 4.84 9.43
C PRO A 243 15.09 6.21 9.61
N LYS A 244 15.88 7.26 9.86
CA LYS A 244 15.38 8.64 10.05
C LYS A 244 15.10 9.39 8.75
N ARG A 245 15.73 8.99 7.65
CA ARG A 245 15.61 9.64 6.35
C ARG A 245 15.69 8.61 5.23
N PHE A 246 14.69 8.61 4.35
CA PHE A 246 14.66 7.71 3.20
C PHE A 246 15.93 7.78 2.35
N SER A 247 16.47 8.97 2.08
CA SER A 247 17.69 9.10 1.28
C SER A 247 18.92 8.44 1.93
N ARG A 248 19.04 8.50 3.26
CA ARG A 248 20.12 7.83 4.00
C ARG A 248 19.95 6.32 4.06
N TYR A 249 18.70 5.88 4.17
CA TYR A 249 18.35 4.48 4.04
C TYR A 249 18.72 3.97 2.64
N TRP A 250 18.24 4.64 1.60
CA TRP A 250 18.43 4.25 0.20
C TRP A 250 19.90 4.28 -0.23
N ASP A 251 20.70 5.23 0.28
CA ASP A 251 22.15 5.27 0.06
C ASP A 251 22.85 3.95 0.43
N LYS A 252 22.33 3.22 1.43
CA LYS A 252 22.86 1.93 1.89
C LYS A 252 22.13 0.72 1.30
N ALA A 253 20.80 0.82 1.12
CA ALA A 253 19.96 -0.27 0.65
C ALA A 253 20.08 -0.49 -0.87
N ALA A 254 20.28 0.56 -1.67
CA ALA A 254 20.21 0.47 -3.14
C ALA A 254 21.14 -0.59 -3.75
N ALA A 255 22.37 -0.73 -3.23
CA ALA A 255 23.31 -1.73 -3.73
C ALA A 255 22.86 -3.16 -3.46
N GLN A 256 22.18 -3.39 -2.32
CA GLN A 256 21.66 -4.70 -1.94
C GLN A 256 20.45 -5.08 -2.81
N VAL A 257 19.58 -4.11 -3.11
CA VAL A 257 18.34 -4.33 -3.88
C VAL A 257 18.58 -4.37 -5.40
N THR A 258 19.38 -3.44 -5.93
CA THR A 258 19.52 -3.22 -7.38
C THR A 258 20.82 -3.75 -7.97
N GLY A 259 21.73 -4.25 -7.13
CA GLY A 259 23.12 -4.56 -7.50
C GLY A 259 23.95 -3.33 -7.86
N LYS A 260 23.42 -2.11 -7.69
CA LYS A 260 24.09 -0.84 -8.02
C LYS A 260 23.96 0.17 -6.88
N PRO A 261 25.00 0.99 -6.62
CA PRO A 261 24.91 2.03 -5.60
C PRO A 261 23.85 3.08 -5.98
N ALA A 262 23.29 3.76 -4.97
CA ALA A 262 22.36 4.85 -5.18
C ALA A 262 23.01 5.95 -6.04
N LYS A 263 22.31 6.40 -7.10
CA LYS A 263 22.77 7.54 -7.89
C LYS A 263 22.71 8.80 -7.03
N ARG A 264 23.88 9.28 -6.57
CA ARG A 264 23.97 10.59 -5.90
C ARG A 264 23.77 11.69 -6.94
N GLY A 265 22.69 12.46 -6.81
CA GLY A 265 22.45 13.69 -7.59
C GLY A 265 22.00 13.49 -9.05
N GLY A 266 21.65 12.27 -9.46
CA GLY A 266 21.06 12.03 -10.78
C GLY A 266 19.54 12.20 -10.74
N LYS A 267 18.98 13.00 -11.65
CA LYS A 267 17.54 13.04 -11.92
C LYS A 267 17.02 11.61 -12.04
N TRP A 268 15.96 11.28 -11.30
CA TRP A 268 15.16 10.08 -11.52
C TRP A 268 14.54 10.21 -12.92
N HIS A 269 15.27 9.79 -13.94
CA HIS A 269 14.70 9.60 -15.27
C HIS A 269 13.99 8.25 -15.26
N ARG A 270 12.74 8.30 -15.73
CA ARG A 270 11.82 7.17 -15.91
C ARG A 270 12.47 6.01 -16.65
#